data_AF-A0A2A4SEM2-F1
#
_entry.id   AF-A0A2A4SEM2-F1
#
_cell.length_a   1.000
_cell.length_b   1.000
_cell.length_c   1.000
_cell.angle_alpha   90.00
_cell.angle_beta   90.00
_cell.angle_gamma   90.00
#
_symmetry.space_group_name_H-M   'P 1'
#
loop_
_entity.id
_entity.type
_entity.pdbx_description
1 polymer ?
#
loop_
_entity_poly.entity_id
_entity_poly.type
_entity_poly.pdbx_seq_one_letter_code
_entity_poly.pdbx_strand_id
1 'polypeptide(L)'
;MSFEQPIEKGPEEQLYEKARDKAESFLNDIDPALKVRVSSVVVKTDYDGSKFRTMALMFTHSNNPSIKWTMEVSADEYFDERFEKRVRKLYTGIKSELN
;
A
#
# COMPACT_ATOMS: atom_id res chain seq x y z
N MET A 1 -22.06 -28.72 -7.38
CA MET A 1 -20.66 -28.25 -7.39
C MET A 1 -20.71 -26.77 -7.69
N SER A 2 -20.49 -25.92 -6.68
CA SER A 2 -20.37 -24.49 -6.90
C SER A 2 -19.01 -24.25 -7.54
N PHE A 3 -19.00 -23.81 -8.78
CA PHE A 3 -17.79 -23.28 -9.41
C PHE A 3 -17.52 -21.93 -8.77
N GLU A 4 -16.60 -21.88 -7.81
CA GLU A 4 -15.94 -20.63 -7.50
C GLU A 4 -15.17 -20.24 -8.76
N GLN A 5 -15.81 -19.45 -9.62
CA GLN A 5 -15.12 -18.83 -10.74
C GLN A 5 -13.95 -18.04 -10.16
N PRO A 6 -12.71 -18.20 -10.66
CA PRO A 6 -11.62 -17.35 -10.23
C PRO A 6 -12.06 -15.92 -10.53
N ILE A 7 -12.19 -15.10 -9.48
CA ILE A 7 -12.44 -13.68 -9.65
C ILE A 7 -11.22 -13.18 -10.44
N GLU A 8 -11.40 -12.90 -11.74
CA GLU A 8 -10.34 -12.29 -12.54
C GLU A 8 -9.88 -11.06 -11.79
N LYS A 9 -8.59 -11.04 -11.43
CA LYS A 9 -7.97 -9.90 -10.77
C LYS A 9 -8.24 -8.66 -11.61
N GLY A 10 -9.03 -7.74 -11.08
CA GLY A 10 -9.34 -6.49 -11.75
C GLY A 10 -8.06 -5.73 -12.13
N PRO A 11 -8.11 -4.84 -13.13
CA PRO A 11 -6.93 -4.05 -13.55
C PRO A 11 -6.29 -3.28 -12.39
N GLU A 12 -7.08 -2.90 -11.38
CA GLU A 12 -6.59 -2.28 -10.15
C GLU A 12 -5.76 -3.23 -9.28
N GLU A 13 -6.19 -4.48 -9.10
CA GLU A 13 -5.47 -5.46 -8.29
C GLU A 13 -4.07 -5.73 -8.86
N GLN A 14 -3.97 -5.87 -10.18
CA GLN A 14 -2.68 -6.06 -10.86
C GLN A 14 -1.76 -4.85 -10.70
N LEU A 15 -2.32 -3.63 -10.72
CA LEU A 15 -1.56 -2.41 -10.45
C LEU A 15 -1.00 -2.41 -9.02
N TYR A 16 -1.83 -2.75 -8.04
CA TYR A 16 -1.43 -2.78 -6.64
C TYR A 16 -0.39 -3.88 -6.34
N GLU A 17 -0.49 -5.05 -6.98
CA GLU A 17 0.55 -6.08 -6.87
C GLU A 17 1.87 -5.63 -7.46
N LYS A 18 1.84 -5.01 -8.65
CA LYS A 18 3.02 -4.42 -9.26
C LYS A 18 3.63 -3.33 -8.37
N ALA A 19 2.79 -2.49 -7.76
CA ALA A 19 3.18 -1.46 -6.80
C ALA A 19 3.82 -2.01 -5.53
N ARG A 20 3.28 -3.12 -5.01
CA ARG A 20 3.90 -3.87 -3.92
C ARG A 20 5.31 -4.33 -4.34
N ASP A 21 5.44 -4.99 -5.50
CA ASP A 21 6.72 -5.57 -5.93
C ASP A 21 7.80 -4.49 -6.11
N LYS A 22 7.43 -3.34 -6.67
CA LYS A 22 8.33 -2.19 -6.76
C LYS A 22 8.69 -1.65 -5.38
N ALA A 23 7.71 -1.52 -4.48
CA ALA A 23 8.00 -1.12 -3.11
C ALA A 23 8.98 -2.09 -2.43
N GLU A 24 8.75 -3.39 -2.53
CA GLU A 24 9.67 -4.41 -2.00
C GLU A 24 11.10 -4.27 -2.55
N SER A 25 11.24 -3.85 -3.82
CA SER A 25 12.55 -3.66 -4.44
C SER A 25 13.41 -2.57 -3.80
N PHE A 26 12.80 -1.52 -3.22
CA PHE A 26 13.53 -0.41 -2.59
C PHE A 26 13.33 -0.30 -1.08
N LEU A 27 12.34 -0.99 -0.50
CA LEU A 27 12.04 -0.91 0.94
C LEU A 27 13.21 -1.36 1.81
N ASN A 28 13.94 -2.39 1.37
CA ASN A 28 15.13 -2.86 2.08
C ASN A 28 16.22 -1.77 2.18
N ASP A 29 16.32 -0.87 1.20
CA ASP A 29 17.26 0.26 1.21
C ASP A 29 16.78 1.41 2.11
N ILE A 30 15.50 1.43 2.47
CA ILE A 30 14.92 2.39 3.42
C ILE A 30 15.09 1.86 4.84
N ASP A 31 14.57 0.66 5.09
CA ASP A 31 14.68 -0.06 6.35
C ASP A 31 14.31 -1.54 6.11
N PRO A 32 15.22 -2.50 6.40
CA PRO A 32 14.98 -3.93 6.17
C PRO A 32 13.84 -4.52 7.02
N ALA A 33 13.42 -3.84 8.09
CA ALA A 33 12.29 -4.24 8.90
C ALA A 33 10.93 -3.78 8.33
N LEU A 34 10.92 -2.93 7.29
CA LEU A 34 9.69 -2.57 6.59
C LEU A 34 9.19 -3.71 5.70
N LYS A 35 7.88 -3.89 5.71
CA LYS A 35 7.14 -4.83 4.87
C LYS A 35 5.97 -4.10 4.23
N VAL A 36 5.61 -4.53 3.02
CA VAL A 36 4.47 -4.01 2.28
C VAL A 36 3.58 -5.16 1.84
N ARG A 37 2.27 -4.94 1.86
CA ARG A 37 1.28 -5.87 1.32
C ARG A 37 0.14 -5.11 0.66
N VAL A 38 -0.50 -5.73 -0.33
CA VAL A 38 -1.76 -5.22 -0.87
C VAL A 38 -2.87 -5.48 0.16
N SER A 39 -3.66 -4.45 0.46
CA SER A 39 -4.81 -4.51 1.35
C SER A 39 -6.04 -4.03 0.58
N SER A 40 -7.06 -4.88 0.48
CA SER A 40 -8.30 -4.60 -0.29
C SER A 40 -9.40 -3.90 0.51
N VAL A 41 -9.07 -3.40 1.70
CA VAL A 41 -10.07 -3.09 2.74
C VAL A 41 -9.91 -1.66 3.27
N VAL A 42 -9.71 -0.67 2.42
CA VAL A 42 -10.01 0.70 2.85
C VAL A 42 -11.47 0.95 2.53
N VAL A 43 -12.29 1.03 3.58
CA VAL A 43 -13.66 1.52 3.47
C VAL A 43 -13.60 3.03 3.59
N LYS A 44 -13.66 3.73 2.46
CA LYS A 44 -13.81 5.19 2.46
C LYS A 44 -15.28 5.52 2.57
N THR A 45 -15.60 6.44 3.48
CA THR A 45 -16.93 7.01 3.63
C THR A 45 -16.96 8.31 2.83
N ASP A 46 -17.83 8.39 1.82
CA ASP A 46 -18.04 9.63 1.07
C ASP A 46 -18.80 10.66 1.93
N TYR A 47 -18.91 11.91 1.45
CA TYR A 47 -19.68 12.99 2.10
C TYR A 47 -21.16 12.62 2.35
N ASP A 48 -21.70 11.68 1.57
CA ASP A 48 -23.04 11.09 1.69
C ASP A 48 -23.13 9.93 2.70
N GLY A 49 -22.01 9.48 3.29
CA GLY A 49 -22.01 8.29 4.16
C GLY A 49 -21.86 6.96 3.40
N SER A 50 -21.80 7.03 2.06
CA SER A 50 -21.58 5.88 1.19
C SER A 50 -20.20 5.27 1.40
N LYS A 51 -20.17 3.99 1.78
CA LYS A 51 -18.96 3.22 2.06
C LYS A 51 -18.53 2.45 0.81
N PHE A 52 -17.41 2.83 0.20
CA PHE A 52 -16.81 2.06 -0.90
C PHE A 52 -15.53 1.37 -0.46
N ARG A 53 -15.32 0.15 -0.96
CA ARG A 53 -14.08 -0.60 -0.76
C ARG A 53 -13.08 -0.19 -1.83
N THR A 54 -11.90 0.26 -1.41
CA THR A 54 -10.77 0.52 -2.29
C THR A 54 -9.55 -0.28 -1.83
N MET A 55 -8.61 -0.47 -2.77
CA MET A 55 -7.32 -1.09 -2.52
C MET A 55 -6.29 -0.07 -2.05
N ALA A 56 -5.34 -0.52 -1.24
CA ALA A 56 -4.21 0.28 -0.80
C ALA A 56 -2.99 -0.61 -0.54
N LEU A 57 -1.80 -0.04 -0.65
CA LEU A 57 -0.59 -0.63 -0.09
C LEU A 57 -0.54 -0.37 1.40
N MET A 58 -0.39 -1.43 2.18
CA MET A 58 -0.24 -1.37 3.63
C MET A 58 1.21 -1.64 3.99
N PHE A 59 1.85 -0.65 4.60
CA PHE A 59 3.22 -0.71 5.07
C PHE A 59 3.23 -0.94 6.57
N THR A 60 4.12 -1.82 7.02
CA THR A 60 4.28 -2.20 8.44
C THR A 60 5.74 -2.43 8.76
N HIS A 61 6.12 -2.18 10.00
CA HIS A 61 7.46 -2.47 10.50
C HIS A 61 7.45 -3.69 11.42
N SER A 62 8.34 -4.66 11.18
CA SER A 62 8.37 -5.93 11.93
C SER A 62 8.71 -5.74 13.40
N ASN A 63 9.55 -4.74 13.72
CA ASN A 63 10.05 -4.53 15.09
C ASN A 63 9.31 -3.40 15.82
N ASN A 64 8.42 -2.68 15.14
CA ASN A 64 7.72 -1.53 15.72
C ASN A 64 6.28 -1.45 15.18
N PRO A 65 5.30 -2.03 15.89
CA PRO A 65 3.92 -2.05 15.42
C PRO A 65 3.26 -0.66 15.34
N SER A 66 3.86 0.37 15.94
CA SER A 66 3.41 1.76 15.81
C SER A 66 3.72 2.35 14.44
N ILE A 67 4.72 1.79 13.72
CA ILE A 67 5.03 2.17 12.35
C ILE A 67 4.14 1.34 11.41
N LYS A 68 2.99 1.91 11.08
CA LYS A 68 2.07 1.37 10.08
C LYS A 68 1.37 2.49 9.34
N TRP A 69 1.22 2.37 8.03
CA TRP A 69 0.41 3.29 7.25
C TRP A 69 -0.15 2.61 6.00
N THR A 70 -1.16 3.24 5.41
CA THR A 70 -1.72 2.82 4.12
C THR A 70 -1.54 3.91 3.09
N MET A 71 -1.41 3.52 1.83
CA MET A 71 -1.23 4.43 0.72
C MET A 71 -1.94 3.89 -0.52
N GLU A 72 -2.76 4.73 -1.12
CA GLU A 72 -3.34 4.47 -2.43
C GLU A 72 -2.30 4.73 -3.51
N VAL A 73 -2.38 3.96 -4.59
CA VAL A 73 -1.45 4.06 -5.70
C VAL A 73 -2.24 4.32 -6.97
N SER A 74 -1.87 5.38 -7.66
CA SER A 74 -2.32 5.65 -9.02
C SER A 74 -1.34 5.04 -10.03
N ALA A 75 -1.82 4.73 -11.23
CA ALA A 75 -0.99 4.14 -12.29
C ALA A 75 0.24 5.00 -12.61
N ASP A 76 0.07 6.32 -12.67
CA ASP A 76 1.17 7.24 -12.98
C ASP A 76 2.21 7.34 -11.87
N GLU A 77 1.79 7.26 -10.60
CA GLU A 77 2.73 7.31 -9.48
C GLU A 77 3.57 6.04 -9.40
N TYR A 78 2.96 4.87 -9.59
CA TYR A 78 3.63 3.57 -9.47
C TYR A 78 4.92 3.47 -10.30
N PHE A 79 4.87 3.91 -11.56
CA PHE A 79 5.97 3.74 -12.51
C PHE A 79 7.05 4.84 -12.43
N ASP A 80 6.93 5.80 -11.52
CA ASP A 80 7.81 6.96 -11.41
C ASP A 80 8.66 6.93 -10.13
N GLU A 81 9.81 7.61 -10.12
CA GLU A 81 10.65 7.86 -8.94
C GLU A 81 9.87 8.57 -7.81
N ARG A 82 8.75 9.20 -8.15
CA ARG A 82 7.84 9.83 -7.18
C ARG A 82 7.31 8.85 -6.16
N PHE A 83 7.07 7.59 -6.52
CA PHE A 83 6.57 6.59 -5.59
C PHE A 83 7.56 6.29 -4.47
N GLU A 84 8.82 6.03 -4.81
CA GLU A 84 9.87 5.80 -3.81
C GLU A 84 10.09 7.03 -2.91
N LYS A 85 10.18 8.23 -3.52
CA LYS A 85 10.34 9.49 -2.77
C LYS A 85 9.19 9.70 -1.78
N ARG A 86 7.95 9.36 -2.17
CA ARG A 86 6.77 9.45 -1.31
C ARG A 86 6.83 8.46 -0.16
N VAL A 87 7.19 7.20 -0.42
CA VAL A 87 7.37 6.18 0.62
C VAL A 87 8.45 6.60 1.64
N ARG A 88 9.61 7.03 1.15
CA ARG A 88 10.71 7.53 2.02
C ARG A 88 10.25 8.69 2.89
N LYS A 89 9.58 9.69 2.30
CA LYS A 89 9.09 10.86 3.02
C LYS A 89 8.09 10.49 4.11
N LEU A 90 7.15 9.59 3.82
CA LEU A 90 6.15 9.12 4.80
C LEU A 90 6.81 8.36 5.95
N TYR A 91 7.72 7.43 5.66
CA TYR A 91 8.41 6.67 6.69
C TYR A 91 9.23 7.58 7.61
N THR A 92 9.99 8.54 7.06
CA THR A 92 10.76 9.51 7.86
C THR A 92 9.85 10.36 8.75
N GLY A 93 8.69 10.80 8.23
CA GLY A 93 7.71 11.54 9.01
C GLY A 93 7.19 10.74 10.20
N ILE A 94 6.69 9.52 9.96
CA ILE A 94 6.15 8.63 11.00
C ILE A 94 7.23 8.29 12.04
N LYS A 95 8.45 8.02 11.60
CA LYS A 95 9.56 7.72 12.50
C LYS A 95 9.91 8.91 13.41
N SER A 96 9.84 10.13 12.88
CA SER A 96 10.09 11.36 13.65
C SER A 96 9.01 11.65 14.69
N GLU A 97 7.78 11.18 14.50
CA GLU A 97 6.68 11.36 15.46
C GLU A 97 6.74 10.35 16.62
N LEU A 98 7.52 9.27 16.47
CA LEU A 98 7.65 8.19 17.45
C LEU A 98 8.91 8.29 18.32
N ASN A 99 9.79 9.26 18.05
CA ASN A 99 11.03 9.54 18.78
C ASN A 99 10.89 10.82 19.60
#